data_AF-A0A0S9KEH6-F1
#
_entry.id   AF-A0A0S9KEH6-F1
#
_cell.length_a   1.000
_cell.length_b   1.000
_cell.length_c   1.000
_cell.angle_alpha   90.00
_cell.angle_beta   90.00
_cell.angle_gamma   90.00
#
_symmetry.space_group_name_H-M   'P 1'
#
loop_
_entity.id
_entity.type
_entity.pdbx_description
1 polymer ?
#
loop_
_entity_poly.entity_id
_entity_poly.type
_entity_poly.pdbx_seq_one_letter_code
_entity_poly.pdbx_strand_id
1 'polypeptide(L)'
;MKRNTRRLIAVRDELIRVDPSLELDLLDSCGDPNTPCLHLVFDRGTECFFIWGSDWLVKDLSMPNGTAAHIGVRAGAKPSIVALSILSATLVNELNTSMWNPNADRNGEPDPDVIRLAVARVNIMTSIADGSARTDTATAKHARLLVSDVSDFVNTLALAG
;
A
#
# COMPACT_ATOMS: atom_id res chain seq x y z
N MET A 1 19.86 16.70 2.87
CA MET A 1 18.79 15.72 2.56
C MET A 1 17.68 16.38 1.73
N LYS A 2 17.38 15.86 0.52
CA LYS A 2 16.35 16.43 -0.37
C LYS A 2 14.96 16.37 0.28
N ARG A 3 14.05 17.29 -0.08
CA ARG A 3 12.68 17.39 0.49
C ARG A 3 11.92 16.06 0.40
N ASN A 4 11.94 15.42 -0.75
CA ASN A 4 11.19 14.17 -0.97
C ASN A 4 11.78 13.01 -0.16
N THR A 5 13.10 12.92 -0.03
CA THR A 5 13.76 11.91 0.84
C THR A 5 13.30 12.02 2.29
N ARG A 6 13.27 13.24 2.87
CA ARG A 6 12.77 13.44 4.25
C ARG A 6 11.34 12.95 4.42
N ARG A 7 10.56 13.10 3.37
CA ARG A 7 9.15 12.77 3.36
C ARG A 7 8.90 11.28 3.22
N LEU A 8 9.69 10.60 2.38
CA LEU A 8 9.70 9.16 2.27
C LEU A 8 10.11 8.50 3.60
N ILE A 9 11.12 9.05 4.29
CA ILE A 9 11.51 8.60 5.64
C ILE A 9 10.34 8.73 6.61
N ALA A 10 9.69 9.90 6.67
CA ALA A 10 8.55 10.09 7.57
C ALA A 10 7.38 9.14 7.27
N VAL A 11 7.13 8.84 5.99
CA VAL A 11 6.09 7.87 5.58
C VAL A 11 6.48 6.45 5.93
N ARG A 12 7.73 6.06 5.70
CA ARG A 12 8.27 4.75 6.10
C ARG A 12 8.13 4.55 7.60
N ASP A 13 8.52 5.53 8.40
CA ASP A 13 8.46 5.42 9.86
C ASP A 13 7.00 5.28 10.34
N GLU A 14 6.05 5.96 9.70
CA GLU A 14 4.62 5.74 9.96
C GLU A 14 4.12 4.36 9.51
N LEU A 15 4.59 3.85 8.37
CA LEU A 15 4.24 2.50 7.91
C LEU A 15 4.73 1.44 8.90
N ILE A 16 5.99 1.51 9.35
CA ILE A 16 6.54 0.58 10.36
C ILE A 16 5.74 0.67 11.67
N ARG A 17 5.33 1.88 12.06
CA ARG A 17 4.52 2.09 13.27
C ARG A 17 3.13 1.47 13.14
N VAL A 18 2.52 1.52 11.96
CA VAL A 18 1.16 1.05 11.70
C VAL A 18 1.13 -0.46 11.42
N ASP A 19 2.03 -0.94 10.58
CA ASP A 19 2.21 -2.34 10.22
C ASP A 19 3.71 -2.71 10.25
N PRO A 20 4.22 -3.22 11.38
CA PRO A 20 5.63 -3.58 11.54
C PRO A 20 6.02 -4.86 10.78
N SER A 21 5.07 -5.55 10.15
CA SER A 21 5.36 -6.74 9.33
C SER A 21 5.88 -6.41 7.94
N LEU A 22 5.81 -5.15 7.53
CA LEU A 22 6.26 -4.70 6.21
C LEU A 22 7.79 -4.70 6.09
N GLU A 23 8.28 -5.32 5.02
CA GLU A 23 9.66 -5.17 4.59
C GLU A 23 9.80 -3.92 3.70
N LEU A 24 10.53 -2.93 4.21
CA LEU A 24 10.64 -1.60 3.62
C LEU A 24 12.10 -1.24 3.35
N ASP A 25 12.37 -0.76 2.14
CA ASP A 25 13.67 -0.17 1.80
C ASP A 25 13.50 1.22 1.16
N LEU A 26 14.46 2.11 1.38
CA LEU A 26 14.51 3.42 0.74
C LEU A 26 15.65 3.40 -0.27
N LEU A 27 15.28 3.30 -1.55
CA LEU A 27 16.25 3.35 -2.64
C LEU A 27 16.29 4.73 -3.30
N ASP A 28 17.46 5.04 -3.85
CA ASP A 28 17.71 6.32 -4.51
C ASP A 28 16.92 6.49 -5.81
N SER A 29 16.39 5.40 -6.41
CA SER A 29 15.73 5.46 -7.71
C SER A 29 14.68 4.37 -7.97
N CYS A 30 13.62 4.75 -8.68
CA CYS A 30 12.51 3.89 -9.11
C CYS A 30 12.66 3.45 -10.57
N GLY A 31 13.91 3.31 -11.04
CA GLY A 31 14.25 3.26 -12.46
C GLY A 31 14.52 4.63 -13.10
N ASP A 32 14.31 5.74 -12.36
CA ASP A 32 14.83 7.08 -12.69
C ASP A 32 15.81 7.51 -11.59
N PRO A 33 17.10 7.74 -11.90
CA PRO A 33 18.15 8.06 -10.92
C PRO A 33 17.90 9.32 -10.08
N ASN A 34 16.93 10.17 -10.45
CA ASN A 34 16.63 11.41 -9.72
C ASN A 34 15.38 11.33 -8.84
N THR A 35 14.66 10.21 -8.85
CA THR A 35 13.37 10.07 -8.16
C THR A 35 13.51 9.05 -7.04
N PRO A 36 13.76 9.48 -5.78
CA PRO A 36 13.84 8.55 -4.66
C PRO A 36 12.47 7.92 -4.38
N CYS A 37 12.47 6.70 -3.86
CA CYS A 37 11.26 5.94 -3.57
C CYS A 37 11.36 5.14 -2.28
N LEU A 38 10.18 4.77 -1.81
CA LEU A 38 9.98 3.74 -0.81
C LEU A 38 9.61 2.44 -1.51
N HIS A 39 10.41 1.42 -1.30
CA HIS A 39 10.17 0.07 -1.80
C HIS A 39 9.44 -0.73 -0.73
N LEU A 40 8.32 -1.35 -1.10
CA LEU A 40 7.76 -2.48 -0.36
C LEU A 40 8.11 -3.76 -1.10
N VAL A 41 8.71 -4.68 -0.38
CA VAL A 41 9.07 -6.00 -0.90
C VAL A 41 8.03 -7.00 -0.44
N PHE A 42 7.51 -7.77 -1.40
CA PHE A 42 6.58 -8.87 -1.18
C PHE A 42 7.14 -10.13 -1.83
N ASP A 43 6.64 -11.29 -1.43
CA ASP A 43 7.04 -12.58 -2.00
C ASP A 43 6.89 -12.64 -3.53
N ARG A 44 5.88 -11.94 -4.07
CA ARG A 44 5.53 -11.98 -5.51
C ARG A 44 5.82 -10.70 -6.28
N GLY A 45 6.41 -9.68 -5.66
CA GLY A 45 6.64 -8.41 -6.34
C GLY A 45 7.33 -7.36 -5.47
N THR A 46 7.71 -6.25 -6.11
CA THR A 46 8.25 -5.09 -5.41
C THR A 46 7.51 -3.86 -5.89
N GLU A 47 6.89 -3.15 -4.97
CA GLU A 47 6.20 -1.90 -5.27
C GLU A 47 7.06 -0.71 -4.89
N CYS A 48 6.95 0.32 -5.70
CA CYS A 48 7.79 1.49 -5.61
C CYS A 48 6.92 2.74 -5.47
N PHE A 49 6.93 3.34 -4.28
CA PHE A 49 6.13 4.51 -3.94
C PHE A 49 6.98 5.78 -3.99
N PHE A 50 6.55 6.76 -4.78
CA PHE A 50 7.31 7.99 -5.00
C PHE A 50 6.39 9.21 -5.20
N ILE A 51 7.01 10.38 -5.13
CA ILE A 51 6.33 11.66 -5.34
C ILE A 51 6.68 12.17 -6.73
N TRP A 52 5.68 12.41 -7.57
CA TRP A 52 5.85 13.03 -8.87
C TRP A 52 4.88 14.19 -9.03
N GLY A 53 5.41 15.38 -9.33
CA GLY A 53 4.60 16.59 -9.37
C GLY A 53 3.86 16.85 -8.05
N SER A 54 2.53 16.89 -8.11
CA SER A 54 1.65 17.14 -6.96
C SER A 54 1.14 15.89 -6.26
N ASP A 55 1.60 14.70 -6.66
CA ASP A 55 0.90 13.45 -6.38
C ASP A 55 1.85 12.36 -5.88
N TRP A 56 1.29 11.44 -5.07
CA TRP A 56 1.94 10.19 -4.74
C TRP A 56 1.52 9.11 -5.72
N LEU A 57 2.52 8.39 -6.21
CA LEU A 57 2.35 7.33 -7.20
C LEU A 57 2.96 6.03 -6.68
N VAL A 58 2.45 4.92 -7.21
CA VAL A 58 3.01 3.58 -7.06
C VAL A 58 3.36 3.01 -8.43
N LYS A 59 4.48 2.30 -8.53
CA LYS A 59 4.83 1.49 -9.70
C LYS A 59 5.22 0.09 -9.23
N ASP A 60 4.63 -0.93 -9.85
CA ASP A 60 5.10 -2.30 -9.71
C ASP A 60 6.36 -2.50 -10.55
N LEU A 61 7.46 -2.85 -9.89
CA LEU A 61 8.75 -3.07 -10.53
C LEU A 61 8.85 -4.42 -11.24
N SER A 62 7.93 -5.35 -10.97
CA SER A 62 7.79 -6.60 -11.72
C SER A 62 7.25 -6.38 -13.13
N MET A 63 6.63 -5.21 -13.38
CA MET A 63 6.09 -4.79 -14.68
C MET A 63 6.87 -3.57 -15.21
N PRO A 64 8.01 -3.76 -15.93
CA PRO A 64 8.88 -2.66 -16.36
C PRO A 64 8.15 -1.60 -17.20
N ASN A 65 7.21 -2.06 -18.03
CA ASN A 65 6.40 -1.24 -18.94
C ASN A 65 5.09 -0.75 -18.30
N GLY A 66 4.81 -1.10 -17.04
CA GLY A 66 3.65 -0.65 -16.31
C GLY A 66 3.70 0.86 -16.05
N THR A 67 2.58 1.54 -16.27
CA THR A 67 2.42 2.96 -15.91
C THR A 67 2.26 3.10 -14.40
N ALA A 68 2.89 4.11 -13.82
CA ALA A 68 2.68 4.44 -12.42
C ALA A 68 1.21 4.84 -12.15
N ALA A 69 0.64 4.33 -11.07
CA ALA A 69 -0.73 4.59 -10.65
C ALA A 69 -0.79 5.57 -9.48
N HIS A 70 -1.88 6.32 -9.37
CA HIS A 70 -2.10 7.26 -8.27
C HIS A 70 -2.67 6.52 -7.05
N ILE A 71 -2.17 6.83 -5.84
CA ILE A 71 -2.64 6.19 -4.58
C ILE A 71 -3.67 7.04 -3.80
N GLY A 72 -4.32 7.99 -4.47
CA GLY A 72 -5.39 8.82 -3.91
C GLY A 72 -4.95 9.99 -3.04
N VAL A 73 -3.64 10.26 -2.89
CA VAL A 73 -3.14 11.32 -1.98
C VAL A 73 -2.15 12.28 -2.65
N ARG A 74 -2.28 13.56 -2.28
CA ARG A 74 -1.41 14.64 -2.76
C ARG A 74 -0.04 14.58 -2.11
N ALA A 75 0.97 15.08 -2.82
CA ALA A 75 2.34 15.22 -2.36
C ALA A 75 2.44 15.93 -1.00
N GLY A 76 1.50 16.82 -0.65
CA GLY A 76 1.43 17.57 0.62
C GLY A 76 0.72 16.88 1.81
N ALA A 77 0.15 15.69 1.62
CA ALA A 77 -0.61 14.98 2.67
C ALA A 77 0.20 14.61 3.92
N LYS A 78 -0.44 14.45 5.09
CA LYS A 78 0.28 14.01 6.30
C LYS A 78 0.90 12.61 6.10
N PRO A 79 2.07 12.30 6.67
CA PRO A 79 2.69 10.98 6.53
C PRO A 79 1.76 9.82 6.93
N SER A 80 0.96 9.99 7.98
CA SER A 80 -0.05 9.02 8.42
C SER A 80 -1.11 8.71 7.35
N ILE A 81 -1.59 9.74 6.65
CA ILE A 81 -2.56 9.60 5.56
C ILE A 81 -1.93 8.86 4.37
N VAL A 82 -0.69 9.20 4.03
CA VAL A 82 0.04 8.54 2.95
C VAL A 82 0.30 7.07 3.30
N ALA A 83 0.72 6.77 4.52
CA ALA A 83 0.97 5.40 4.98
C ALA A 83 -0.29 4.52 4.84
N LEU A 84 -1.47 5.04 5.21
CA LEU A 84 -2.73 4.32 5.03
C LEU A 84 -3.08 4.09 3.56
N SER A 85 -2.87 5.10 2.70
CA SER A 85 -3.06 4.94 1.26
C SER A 85 -2.09 3.94 0.62
N ILE A 86 -0.85 3.87 1.11
CA ILE A 86 0.11 2.84 0.71
C ILE A 86 -0.42 1.47 1.12
N LEU A 87 -0.77 1.26 2.39
CA LEU A 87 -1.35 -0.01 2.86
C LEU A 87 -2.56 -0.44 2.02
N SER A 88 -3.49 0.47 1.75
CA SER A 88 -4.65 0.20 0.91
C SER A 88 -4.27 -0.18 -0.53
N ALA A 89 -3.31 0.51 -1.15
CA ALA A 89 -2.86 0.21 -2.50
C ALA A 89 -2.19 -1.17 -2.59
N THR A 90 -1.35 -1.49 -1.60
CA THR A 90 -0.60 -2.76 -1.53
C THR A 90 -1.53 -3.96 -1.42
N LEU A 91 -2.63 -3.83 -0.65
CA LEU A 91 -3.65 -4.86 -0.52
C LEU A 91 -4.32 -5.19 -1.85
N VAL A 92 -4.71 -4.17 -2.60
CA VAL A 92 -5.34 -4.35 -3.91
C VAL A 92 -4.38 -5.07 -4.85
N ASN A 93 -3.09 -4.69 -4.85
CA ASN A 93 -2.11 -5.32 -5.73
C ASN A 93 -1.75 -6.75 -5.33
N GLU A 94 -1.49 -7.03 -4.06
CA GLU A 94 -1.21 -8.39 -3.57
C GLU A 94 -2.38 -9.34 -3.86
N LEU A 95 -3.62 -8.90 -3.63
CA LEU A 95 -4.81 -9.68 -3.92
C LEU A 95 -4.99 -9.91 -5.43
N ASN A 96 -4.84 -8.87 -6.25
CA ASN A 96 -4.89 -9.00 -7.72
C ASN A 96 -3.82 -9.96 -8.24
N THR A 97 -2.60 -9.87 -7.72
CA THR A 97 -1.48 -10.73 -8.10
C THR A 97 -1.68 -12.16 -7.59
N SER A 98 -2.30 -12.36 -6.43
CA SER A 98 -2.62 -13.70 -5.89
C SER A 98 -3.63 -14.46 -6.77
N MET A 99 -4.55 -13.73 -7.41
CA MET A 99 -5.52 -14.30 -8.37
C MET A 99 -4.90 -14.57 -9.75
N TRP A 100 -3.72 -14.00 -10.06
CA TRP A 100 -3.00 -14.24 -11.30
C TRP A 100 -2.10 -15.47 -11.18
N ASN A 101 -2.51 -16.59 -11.77
CA ASN A 101 -1.66 -17.76 -11.95
C ASN A 101 -1.15 -17.83 -13.39
N PRO A 102 0.15 -17.58 -13.66
CA PRO A 102 0.70 -17.59 -15.02
C PRO A 102 0.75 -18.99 -15.66
N ASN A 103 0.51 -20.06 -14.89
CA ASN A 103 0.65 -21.45 -15.34
C ASN A 103 -0.63 -22.31 -15.22
N ALA A 104 -1.80 -21.75 -14.90
CA ALA A 104 -3.02 -22.54 -14.68
C ALA A 104 -4.19 -22.17 -15.60
N ASP A 105 -4.78 -23.19 -16.24
CA ASP A 105 -6.11 -23.19 -16.88
C ASP A 105 -7.28 -22.95 -15.89
N ARG A 106 -6.99 -22.52 -14.66
CA ARG A 106 -7.99 -22.20 -13.64
C ARG A 106 -7.68 -20.83 -13.06
N ASN A 107 -8.65 -19.93 -13.22
CA ASN A 107 -8.90 -18.81 -12.30
C ASN A 107 -8.99 -19.39 -10.89
N GLY A 108 -7.87 -19.41 -10.18
CA GLY A 108 -7.72 -20.10 -8.89
C GLY A 108 -8.07 -19.16 -7.74
N GLU A 109 -8.70 -19.72 -6.72
CA GLU A 109 -8.97 -19.06 -5.44
C GLU A 109 -7.73 -18.30 -4.93
N PRO A 110 -7.90 -17.14 -4.29
CA PRO A 110 -6.78 -16.34 -3.79
C PRO A 110 -5.98 -17.14 -2.76
N ASP A 111 -4.67 -16.91 -2.73
CA ASP A 111 -3.77 -17.54 -1.76
C ASP A 111 -4.27 -17.26 -0.32
N PRO A 112 -4.57 -18.30 0.50
CA PRO A 112 -5.09 -18.11 1.84
C PRO A 112 -4.19 -17.26 2.75
N ASP A 113 -2.89 -17.26 2.50
CA ASP A 113 -1.92 -16.47 3.27
C ASP A 113 -2.05 -14.98 2.93
N VAL A 114 -2.29 -14.67 1.66
CA VAL A 114 -2.59 -13.31 1.19
C VAL A 114 -3.93 -12.81 1.74
N ILE A 115 -4.96 -13.67 1.79
CA ILE A 115 -6.25 -13.30 2.40
C ILE A 115 -6.06 -12.98 3.90
N ARG A 116 -5.32 -13.80 4.65
CA ARG A 116 -5.07 -13.53 6.08
C ARG A 116 -4.32 -12.22 6.30
N LEU A 117 -3.31 -11.94 5.48
CA LEU A 117 -2.57 -10.68 5.52
C LEU A 117 -3.49 -9.50 5.19
N ALA A 118 -4.38 -9.67 4.22
CA ALA A 118 -5.36 -8.66 3.86
C ALA A 118 -6.32 -8.32 5.00
N VAL A 119 -6.88 -9.35 5.66
CA VAL A 119 -7.75 -9.18 6.83
C VAL A 119 -6.99 -8.48 7.97
N ALA A 120 -5.74 -8.86 8.24
CA ALA A 120 -4.94 -8.22 9.29
C ALA A 120 -4.73 -6.72 9.04
N ARG A 121 -4.41 -6.32 7.80
CA ARG A 121 -4.22 -4.91 7.42
C ARG A 121 -5.53 -4.14 7.40
N VAL A 122 -6.65 -4.76 7.00
CA VAL A 122 -7.98 -4.15 7.16
C VAL A 122 -8.28 -3.89 8.63
N ASN A 123 -8.00 -4.83 9.53
CA ASN A 123 -8.20 -4.64 10.97
C ASN A 123 -7.36 -3.49 11.54
N ILE A 124 -6.11 -3.33 11.06
CA ILE A 124 -5.27 -2.18 11.41
C ILE A 124 -5.93 -0.87 10.96
N MET A 125 -6.40 -0.79 9.71
CA MET A 125 -7.08 0.42 9.20
C MET A 125 -8.38 0.71 9.96
N THR A 126 -9.16 -0.31 10.30
CA THR A 126 -10.40 -0.20 11.09
C THR A 126 -10.11 0.33 12.50
N SER A 127 -9.08 -0.20 13.19
CA SER A 127 -8.66 0.31 14.50
C SER A 127 -8.32 1.81 14.46
N ILE A 128 -7.66 2.26 13.39
CA ILE A 128 -7.32 3.67 13.17
C ILE A 128 -8.58 4.50 12.86
N ALA A 129 -9.49 3.97 12.05
CA ALA A 129 -10.78 4.58 11.68
C ALA A 129 -11.69 4.81 12.90
N ASP A 130 -11.64 3.90 13.86
CA ASP A 130 -12.40 3.95 15.12
C ASP A 130 -11.78 4.90 16.15
N GLY A 131 -10.59 5.43 15.87
CA GLY A 131 -9.89 6.36 16.77
C GLY A 131 -9.24 5.68 17.98
N SER A 132 -9.20 4.35 18.00
CA SER A 132 -8.57 3.58 19.08
C SER A 132 -7.05 3.81 19.20
N ALA A 133 -6.40 4.32 18.14
CA ALA A 133 -4.97 4.55 18.05
C ALA A 133 -4.48 5.99 18.40
N ARG A 134 -5.28 6.81 19.11
CA ARG A 134 -4.98 8.25 19.37
C ARG A 134 -4.67 9.04 18.09
N THR A 135 -5.35 8.71 17.02
CA THR A 135 -5.16 9.31 15.70
C THR A 135 -5.90 10.65 15.58
N ASP A 136 -5.37 11.59 14.81
CA ASP A 136 -6.08 12.83 14.52
C ASP A 136 -7.32 12.59 13.63
N THR A 137 -8.32 13.46 13.76
CA THR A 137 -9.63 13.32 13.09
C THR A 137 -9.52 13.18 11.58
N ALA A 138 -8.56 13.85 10.93
CA ALA A 138 -8.38 13.76 9.49
C ALA A 138 -7.84 12.39 9.07
N THR A 139 -6.88 11.83 9.81
CA THR A 139 -6.35 10.49 9.57
C THR A 139 -7.42 9.42 9.82
N ALA A 140 -8.20 9.54 10.91
CA ALA A 140 -9.30 8.60 11.18
C ALA A 140 -10.39 8.65 10.09
N LYS A 141 -10.74 9.85 9.59
CA LYS A 141 -11.68 10.01 8.47
C LYS A 141 -11.14 9.38 7.18
N HIS A 142 -9.85 9.56 6.89
CA HIS A 142 -9.21 8.94 5.72
C HIS A 142 -9.23 7.41 5.83
N ALA A 143 -8.89 6.87 7.00
CA ALA A 143 -8.94 5.44 7.25
C ALA A 143 -10.35 4.86 7.01
N ARG A 144 -11.43 5.55 7.42
CA ARG A 144 -12.82 5.10 7.15
C ARG A 144 -13.13 4.98 5.67
N LEU A 145 -12.66 5.93 4.86
CA LEU A 145 -12.86 5.88 3.41
C LEU A 145 -12.16 4.66 2.83
N LEU A 146 -10.88 4.46 3.16
CA LEU A 146 -10.12 3.32 2.67
C LEU A 146 -10.71 1.98 3.13
N VAL A 147 -11.12 1.86 4.40
CA VAL A 147 -11.79 0.66 4.92
C VAL A 147 -13.05 0.35 4.11
N SER A 148 -13.87 1.37 3.81
CA SER A 148 -15.05 1.18 2.95
C SER A 148 -14.67 0.68 1.57
N ASP A 149 -13.60 1.22 0.97
CA ASP A 149 -13.18 0.87 -0.38
C ASP A 149 -12.60 -0.56 -0.47
N VAL A 150 -11.88 -1.02 0.56
CA VAL A 150 -11.19 -2.33 0.53
C VAL A 150 -11.96 -3.47 1.20
N SER A 151 -12.85 -3.18 2.17
CA SER A 151 -13.52 -4.24 2.93
C SER A 151 -14.46 -5.07 2.07
N ASP A 152 -15.19 -4.44 1.14
CA ASP A 152 -16.09 -5.15 0.23
C ASP A 152 -15.30 -6.11 -0.67
N PHE A 153 -14.13 -5.68 -1.13
CA PHE A 153 -13.24 -6.49 -1.94
C PHE A 153 -12.66 -7.68 -1.15
N VAL A 154 -12.14 -7.45 0.05
CA VAL A 154 -11.59 -8.51 0.91
C VAL A 154 -12.68 -9.50 1.35
N ASN A 155 -13.86 -9.02 1.73
CA ASN A 155 -14.98 -9.88 2.14
C ASN A 155 -15.46 -10.77 0.98
N THR A 156 -15.52 -10.22 -0.24
CA THR A 156 -15.90 -10.99 -1.43
C THR A 156 -14.92 -12.13 -1.67
N LEU A 157 -13.62 -11.89 -1.52
CA LEU A 157 -12.58 -12.89 -1.72
C LEU A 157 -12.52 -13.92 -0.58
N ALA A 158 -12.74 -13.50 0.67
CA ALA A 158 -12.75 -14.38 1.83
C ALA A 158 -13.95 -15.34 1.87
N LEU A 159 -15.06 -15.00 1.20
CA LEU A 159 -16.24 -15.87 1.08
C LEU A 159 -16.18 -16.81 -0.14
N ALA A 160 -15.20 -16.61 -1.03
CA ALA A 160 -15.04 -17.36 -2.27
C ALA A 160 -14.03 -18.51 -2.18
N GLY A 161 -13.22 -18.58 -1.13
CA GLY A 161 -12.33 -19.71 -0.79
C GLY A 161 -12.85 -20.50 0.41
#